data_AF-A0A645C8R0-F1
#
_entry.id   AF-A0A645C8R0-F1
#
_cell.length_a   1.000
_cell.length_b   1.000
_cell.length_c   1.000
_cell.angle_alpha   90.00
_cell.angle_beta   90.00
_cell.angle_gamma   90.00
#
_symmetry.space_group_name_H-M   'P 1'
#
loop_
_entity.id
_entity.type
_entity.pdbx_description
1 polymer ?
#
loop_
_entity_poly.entity_id
_entity_poly.type
_entity_poly.pdbx_seq_one_letter_code
_entity_poly.pdbx_strand_id
1 'polypeptide(L)'
;MTDVDASVVNNDMAADAGLVPTEDAIFLEPVADSSKPYYNVIASREDETEDPDFQIIIDYYQTPEVEKIIDEVTNKSSIPVWE
;
A
#
# COMPACT_ATOMS: atom_id res chain seq x y z
N MET A 1 -12.47 11.80 -16.51
CA MET A 1 -12.32 10.37 -16.84
C MET A 1 -13.26 10.00 -17.99
N THR A 2 -13.06 10.54 -19.20
CA THR A 2 -13.97 10.29 -20.34
C THR A 2 -13.25 9.83 -21.60
N ASP A 3 -11.93 9.68 -21.54
CA ASP A 3 -11.11 9.45 -22.74
C ASP A 3 -10.94 7.96 -23.08
N VAL A 4 -11.28 7.07 -22.14
CA VAL A 4 -11.20 5.61 -22.28
C VAL A 4 -12.41 4.94 -21.63
N ASP A 5 -12.75 3.74 -22.10
CA ASP A 5 -13.87 2.95 -21.56
C ASP A 5 -13.57 2.37 -20.16
N ALA A 6 -12.30 2.04 -19.88
CA ALA A 6 -11.81 1.58 -18.59
C ALA A 6 -10.29 1.80 -18.44
N SER A 7 -9.80 1.82 -17.21
CA SER A 7 -8.37 1.87 -16.89
C SER A 7 -8.06 1.01 -15.67
N VAL A 8 -6.88 0.39 -15.64
CA VAL A 8 -6.31 -0.20 -14.43
C VAL A 8 -5.42 0.85 -13.80
N VAL A 9 -5.67 1.20 -12.54
CA VAL A 9 -5.01 2.30 -11.84
C VAL A 9 -4.50 1.78 -10.50
N ASN A 10 -3.29 2.19 -10.11
CA ASN A 10 -2.75 1.86 -8.79
C ASN A 10 -3.58 2.58 -7.71
N ASN A 11 -3.72 1.97 -6.53
CA ASN A 11 -4.62 2.43 -5.49
C ASN A 11 -4.25 3.82 -4.93
N ASP A 12 -2.95 4.10 -4.80
CA ASP A 12 -2.41 5.40 -4.38
C ASP A 12 -2.82 6.54 -5.34
N MET A 13 -2.64 6.34 -6.64
CA MET A 13 -3.01 7.31 -7.67
C MET A 13 -4.53 7.52 -7.73
N ALA A 14 -5.32 6.47 -7.48
CA ALA A 14 -6.77 6.58 -7.41
C ALA A 14 -7.21 7.37 -6.16
N ALA A 15 -6.60 7.09 -5.00
CA ALA A 15 -6.86 7.80 -3.75
C ALA A 15 -6.49 9.30 -3.86
N ASP A 16 -5.33 9.63 -4.43
CA ASP A 16 -4.91 11.02 -4.69
C ASP A 16 -5.86 11.76 -5.64
N ALA A 17 -6.50 11.04 -6.56
CA ALA A 17 -7.54 11.57 -7.44
C ALA A 17 -8.92 11.69 -6.76
N GLY A 18 -9.02 11.36 -5.47
CA GLY A 18 -10.25 11.43 -4.68
C GLY A 18 -11.21 10.26 -4.89
N LEU A 19 -10.73 9.16 -5.48
CA LEU A 19 -11.51 7.92 -5.64
C LEU A 19 -11.26 6.99 -4.46
N VAL A 20 -12.26 6.19 -4.11
CA VAL A 20 -12.19 5.15 -3.09
C VAL A 20 -12.21 3.80 -3.81
N PRO A 21 -11.07 3.11 -4.00
CA PRO A 21 -11.01 1.87 -4.78
C PRO A 21 -12.00 0.78 -4.34
N THR A 22 -12.33 0.70 -3.05
CA THR A 22 -13.31 -0.27 -2.53
C THR A 22 -14.77 0.06 -2.87
N GLU A 23 -15.06 1.27 -3.34
CA GLU A 23 -16.41 1.74 -3.68
C GLU A 23 -16.55 2.07 -5.18
N ASP A 24 -15.55 2.76 -5.75
CA ASP A 24 -15.61 3.31 -7.11
C ASP A 24 -15.11 2.33 -8.19
N ALA A 25 -14.33 1.31 -7.82
CA ALA A 25 -13.79 0.38 -8.81
C ALA A 25 -14.87 -0.58 -9.32
N ILE A 26 -14.94 -0.74 -10.64
CA ILE A 26 -15.78 -1.78 -11.27
C ILE A 26 -15.29 -3.21 -10.94
N PHE A 27 -14.02 -3.33 -10.58
CA PHE A 27 -13.36 -4.56 -10.16
C PHE A 27 -12.18 -4.22 -9.26
N LEU A 28 -12.06 -4.93 -8.14
CA LEU A 28 -10.93 -4.82 -7.20
C LEU A 28 -10.20 -6.16 -7.16
N GLU A 29 -8.86 -6.12 -7.18
CA GLU A 29 -8.05 -7.34 -7.05
C GLU A 29 -8.32 -8.00 -5.68
N PRO A 30 -8.56 -9.33 -5.63
CA PRO A 30 -8.74 -10.02 -4.36
C PRO A 30 -7.43 -10.11 -3.58
N VAL A 31 -7.52 -9.93 -2.26
CA VAL A 31 -6.41 -10.23 -1.34
C VAL A 31 -6.29 -11.74 -1.19
N ALA A 32 -5.19 -12.31 -1.66
CA ALA A 32 -4.91 -13.73 -1.63
C ALA A 32 -3.41 -14.00 -1.47
N ASP A 33 -3.01 -15.27 -1.25
CA ASP A 33 -1.59 -15.64 -1.23
C ASP A 33 -0.85 -15.26 -2.53
N SER A 34 -1.58 -15.21 -3.65
CA SER A 34 -1.07 -14.75 -4.94
C SER A 34 -0.76 -13.25 -4.98
N SER A 35 -1.15 -12.46 -3.97
CA SER A 35 -0.90 -11.02 -3.88
C SER A 35 0.52 -10.70 -3.39
N LYS A 36 1.29 -11.67 -2.88
CA LYS A 36 2.68 -11.48 -2.41
C LYS A 36 3.59 -10.71 -3.38
N PRO A 37 3.53 -10.90 -4.72
CA PRO A 37 4.33 -10.12 -5.67
C PRO A 37 3.99 -8.63 -5.71
N TYR A 38 2.86 -8.20 -5.13
CA TYR A 38 2.39 -6.82 -5.12
C TYR A 38 2.54 -6.14 -3.76
N TYR A 39 3.25 -6.77 -2.82
CA TYR A 39 3.53 -6.15 -1.54
C TYR A 39 4.47 -4.96 -1.75
N ASN A 40 4.08 -3.80 -1.24
CA ASN A 40 4.98 -2.67 -1.14
C ASN A 40 6.09 -2.99 -0.13
N VAL A 41 7.31 -2.54 -0.42
CA VAL A 41 8.50 -2.83 0.40
C VAL A 41 9.26 -1.57 0.76
N ILE A 42 9.87 -1.57 1.94
CA ILE A 42 10.98 -0.67 2.25
C ILE A 42 12.23 -1.31 1.66
N ALA A 43 12.93 -0.59 0.79
CA ALA A 43 14.11 -1.10 0.09
C ALA A 43 15.37 -0.33 0.51
N SER A 44 16.48 -1.05 0.69
CA SER A 44 17.82 -0.51 0.91
C SER A 44 18.79 -1.06 -0.14
N ARG A 45 20.05 -0.59 -0.13
CA ARG A 45 21.12 -1.34 -0.80
C ARG A 45 21.37 -2.67 -0.07
N GLU A 46 21.91 -3.63 -0.79
CA GLU A 46 22.18 -4.99 -0.27
C GLU A 46 23.13 -4.98 0.94
N ASP A 47 24.11 -4.09 0.96
CA ASP A 47 25.09 -3.96 2.04
C ASP A 47 24.59 -3.14 3.24
N GLU A 48 23.37 -2.59 3.16
CA GLU A 48 22.79 -1.71 4.18
C GLU A 48 21.55 -2.32 4.87
N THR A 49 21.17 -3.56 4.54
CA THR A 49 19.95 -4.17 5.11
C THR A 49 20.01 -4.26 6.63
N GLU A 50 21.20 -4.45 7.19
CA GLU A 50 21.45 -4.57 8.64
C GLU A 50 21.90 -3.25 9.28
N ASP A 51 21.85 -2.12 8.57
CA ASP A 51 22.22 -0.82 9.13
C ASP A 51 21.27 -0.49 10.31
N PRO A 52 21.79 -0.24 11.53
CA PRO A 52 20.96 0.03 12.69
C PRO A 52 20.06 1.25 12.51
N ASP A 53 20.48 2.25 11.74
CA ASP A 53 19.65 3.44 11.45
C ASP A 53 18.46 3.08 10.56
N PHE A 54 18.59 2.08 9.69
CA PHE A 54 17.48 1.59 8.86
C PHE A 54 16.55 0.64 9.60
N GLN A 55 17.09 -0.18 10.51
CA GLN A 55 16.27 -1.05 11.37
C GLN A 55 15.31 -0.23 12.24
N ILE A 56 15.75 0.94 12.71
CA ILE A 56 14.88 1.90 13.43
C ILE A 56 13.64 2.28 12.60
N ILE A 57 13.77 2.45 11.28
CA ILE A 57 12.64 2.80 10.41
C ILE A 57 11.58 1.69 10.42
N ILE A 58 12.01 0.43 10.36
CA ILE A 58 11.11 -0.73 10.38
C ILE A 58 10.35 -0.77 11.71
N ASP A 59 11.05 -0.60 12.83
CA ASP A 59 10.46 -0.60 14.18
C ASP A 59 9.39 0.50 14.36
N TYR A 60 9.62 1.69 13.78
CA TYR A 60 8.62 2.77 13.82
C TYR A 60 7.47 2.57 12.84
N TYR A 61 7.72 1.95 11.68
CA TYR A 61 6.71 1.76 10.65
C TYR A 61 5.73 0.63 10.99
N GLN A 62 6.23 -0.49 11.50
CA GLN A 62 5.44 -1.69 11.77
C GLN A 62 4.82 -1.64 13.18
N THR A 63 3.92 -0.68 13.39
CA THR A 63 3.23 -0.51 14.68
C THR A 63 1.72 -0.44 14.54
N PRO A 64 0.95 -0.80 15.59
CA PRO A 64 -0.52 -0.67 15.58
C PRO A 64 -1.03 0.77 15.42
N GLU A 65 -0.18 1.77 15.68
CA GLU A 65 -0.50 3.18 15.44
C GLU A 65 -0.41 3.51 13.95
N VAL A 66 0.67 3.09 13.29
CA VAL A 66 0.86 3.30 11.85
C VAL A 66 -0.15 2.51 11.02
N GLU A 67 -0.56 1.32 11.44
CA GLU A 67 -1.66 0.59 10.78
C GLU A 67 -2.95 1.42 10.70
N LYS A 68 -3.32 2.09 11.81
CA LYS A 68 -4.50 2.97 11.83
C LYS A 68 -4.31 4.18 10.93
N ILE A 69 -3.12 4.75 10.91
CA ILE A 69 -2.81 5.87 10.03
C ILE A 69 -2.94 5.44 8.56
N ILE A 70 -2.46 4.23 8.19
CA ILE A 70 -2.59 3.68 6.84
C ILE A 70 -4.06 3.53 6.45
N ASP A 71 -4.89 2.98 7.32
CA ASP A 71 -6.33 2.86 7.08
C ASP A 71 -6.98 4.23 6.83
N GLU A 72 -6.62 5.24 7.62
CA GLU A 72 -7.15 6.61 7.52
C GLU A 72 -6.70 7.31 6.24
N VAL A 73 -5.39 7.34 5.95
CA VAL A 73 -4.83 8.09 4.81
C VAL A 73 -5.12 7.44 3.47
N THR A 74 -5.33 6.12 3.45
CA THR A 74 -5.59 5.39 2.21
C THR A 74 -7.08 5.10 2.00
N ASN A 75 -7.96 5.54 2.91
CA ASN A 75 -9.37 5.15 2.92
C ASN A 75 -9.55 3.63 2.81
N LYS A 76 -8.75 2.86 3.58
CA LYS A 76 -8.72 1.38 3.58
C LYS A 76 -8.37 0.73 2.23
N SER A 77 -7.79 1.49 1.30
CA SER A 77 -7.34 0.96 0.00
C SER A 77 -5.96 0.30 0.07
N SER A 78 -5.23 0.47 1.19
CA SER A 78 -3.99 -0.24 1.48
C SER A 78 -4.15 -1.10 2.73
N ILE A 79 -3.52 -2.28 2.72
CA ILE A 79 -3.65 -3.27 3.78
C ILE A 79 -2.25 -3.58 4.33
N PRO A 80 -1.99 -3.37 5.64
CA PRO A 80 -0.77 -3.81 6.29
C PRO A 80 -0.54 -5.32 6.15
N VAL A 81 0.73 -5.74 5.97
CA VAL A 81 1.10 -7.14 5.70
C VAL A 81 2.12 -7.71 6.70
N TRP A 82 2.35 -7.02 7.82
CA TRP A 82 3.19 -7.44 8.94
C TRP A 82 2.32 -7.90 10.13
N GLU A 83 2.93 -8.58 11.10
CA GLU A 83 2.28 -9.06 12.34
C GLU A 83 2.41 -8.07 13.50
#